data_AF-A0A535K3V9-F1
#
_entry.id   AF-A0A535K3V9-F1
#
_cell.length_a   1.000
_cell.length_b   1.000
_cell.length_c   1.000
_cell.angle_alpha   90.00
_cell.angle_beta   90.00
_cell.angle_gamma   90.00
#
_symmetry.space_group_name_H-M   'P 1'
#
loop_
_entity.id
_entity.type
_entity.pdbx_description
1 polymer ?
#
loop_
_entity_poly.entity_id
_entity_poly.type
_entity_poly.pdbx_seq_one_letter_code
_entity_poly.pdbx_strand_id
1 'polypeptide(L)' 'MTAKKKKSKGSALGRIVRAIDAAGRDADLARRSAGDPEFRRGVREERRKTLSSFQTVKDSLADRERIQKSKKRSQRS' A
#
# COMPACT_ATOMS: atom_id res chain seq x y z
N MET A 1 -21.22 -23.61 23.05
CA MET A 1 -20.52 -23.66 21.74
C MET A 1 -20.67 -22.31 21.03
N THR A 2 -19.75 -21.37 21.22
CA THR A 2 -19.85 -20.03 20.60
C THR A 2 -19.26 -20.06 19.19
N ALA A 3 -20.12 -19.91 18.18
CA ALA A 3 -19.72 -19.89 16.78
C ALA A 3 -18.79 -18.69 16.50
N LYS A 4 -17.54 -18.95 16.10
CA LYS A 4 -16.61 -17.92 15.62
C LYS A 4 -17.22 -17.25 14.37
N LYS A 5 -17.65 -15.99 14.49
CA LYS A 5 -18.02 -15.13 13.35
C LYS A 5 -16.86 -15.09 12.35
N LYS A 6 -17.03 -15.75 11.18
CA LYS A 6 -16.14 -15.59 10.03
C LYS A 6 -16.20 -14.12 9.61
N LYS A 7 -15.11 -13.37 9.80
CA LYS A 7 -14.96 -12.02 9.23
C LYS A 7 -15.16 -12.14 7.72
N SER A 8 -16.25 -11.57 7.19
CA SER A 8 -16.51 -11.54 5.76
C SER A 8 -15.31 -10.88 5.08
N LYS A 9 -14.69 -11.61 4.14
CA LYS A 9 -13.70 -11.00 3.25
C LYS A 9 -14.45 -9.90 2.51
N GLY A 10 -14.12 -8.63 2.79
CA GLY A 10 -14.79 -7.47 2.19
C GLY A 10 -14.99 -7.66 0.69
N SER A 11 -16.15 -7.24 0.18
CA SER A 11 -16.53 -7.40 -1.23
C SER A 11 -15.46 -6.86 -2.16
N ALA A 12 -15.36 -7.40 -3.38
CA ALA A 12 -14.40 -6.93 -4.39
C ALA A 12 -14.51 -5.41 -4.61
N LEU A 13 -15.75 -4.90 -4.66
CA LEU A 13 -16.07 -3.48 -4.71
C LEU A 13 -15.50 -2.72 -3.51
N GLY A 14 -15.65 -3.24 -2.29
CA GLY A 14 -15.07 -2.60 -1.10
C GLY A 14 -13.54 -2.53 -1.10
N ARG A 15 -12.85 -3.45 -1.81
CA ARG A 15 -11.39 -3.35 -1.99
C ARG A 15 -11.02 -2.27 -3.00
N ILE A 16 -11.78 -2.16 -4.09
CA ILE A 16 -11.58 -1.13 -5.11
C ILE A 16 -11.79 0.26 -4.51
N VAL A 17 -12.89 0.48 -3.77
CA VAL A 17 -13.17 1.76 -3.10
C VAL A 17 -12.01 2.15 -2.17
N ARG A 18 -11.51 1.23 -1.35
CA ARG A 18 -10.37 1.51 -0.46
C ARG A 18 -9.09 1.87 -1.21
N ALA A 19 -8.84 1.23 -2.35
CA ALA A 19 -7.68 1.55 -3.18
C ALA A 19 -7.80 2.96 -3.79
N ILE A 20 -9.01 3.33 -4.24
CA ILE A 20 -9.30 4.67 -4.76
C ILE A 20 -9.13 5.72 -3.66
N ASP A 21 -9.70 5.48 -2.46
CA ASP A 21 -9.55 6.40 -1.32
C ASP A 21 -8.08 6.59 -0.92
N ALA A 22 -7.29 5.50 -0.91
CA ALA A 22 -5.86 5.56 -0.61
C ALA A 22 -5.10 6.37 -1.67
N ALA A 23 -5.42 6.18 -2.95
CA ALA A 23 -4.82 6.95 -4.04
C ALA A 23 -5.19 8.44 -3.95
N GLY A 24 -6.42 8.78 -3.58
CA GLY A 24 -6.87 10.15 -3.36
C GLY A 24 -6.08 10.85 -2.25
N ARG A 25 -5.90 10.17 -1.11
CA ARG A 25 -5.10 10.70 0.01
C ARG A 25 -3.63 10.88 -0.35
N ASP A 26 -3.07 9.93 -1.10
CA ASP A 26 -1.68 10.03 -1.57
C ASP A 26 -1.50 11.18 -2.56
N ALA A 27 -2.49 11.45 -3.42
CA ALA A 27 -2.46 12.61 -4.32
C ALA A 27 -2.49 13.93 -3.54
N ASP A 28 -3.31 14.03 -2.49
CA ASP A 28 -3.34 15.22 -1.63
C ASP A 28 -2.04 15.39 -0.84
N LEU A 29 -1.48 14.30 -0.32
CA LEU A 29 -0.17 14.31 0.34
C LEU A 29 0.92 14.75 -0.63
N ALA A 30 0.93 14.23 -1.86
CA ALA A 30 1.88 14.61 -2.89
C ALA A 30 1.78 16.11 -3.22
N ARG A 31 0.57 16.67 -3.34
CA ARG A 31 0.39 18.11 -3.56
C ARG A 31 0.95 18.95 -2.42
N ARG A 32 0.67 18.56 -1.16
CA ARG A 32 1.18 19.26 0.03
C ARG A 32 2.69 19.19 0.13
N SER A 33 3.27 18.02 -0.14
CA SER A 33 4.71 17.79 -0.06
C SER A 33 5.48 18.25 -1.30
N ALA A 34 4.82 18.50 -2.44
CA ALA A 34 5.48 18.98 -3.65
C ALA A 34 6.15 20.36 -3.46
N GLY A 35 5.61 21.18 -2.56
CA GLY A 35 6.17 22.48 -2.18
C GLY A 35 7.31 22.41 -1.17
N ASP A 36 7.52 21.27 -0.53
CA ASP A 36 8.45 21.12 0.60
C ASP A 36 9.89 20.82 0.10
N PRO A 37 10.87 21.70 0.40
CA PRO A 37 12.28 21.47 0.05
C PRO A 37 12.88 20.23 0.71
N GLU A 38 12.49 19.90 1.93
CA GLU A 38 13.00 18.72 2.64
C GLU A 38 12.50 17.45 1.99
N PHE A 39 11.22 17.41 1.60
CA PHE A 39 10.67 16.31 0.84
C PHE A 39 11.39 16.13 -0.51
N ARG A 40 11.64 17.21 -1.25
CA ARG A 40 12.38 17.15 -2.53
C ARG A 40 13.80 16.62 -2.36
N ARG A 41 14.48 17.05 -1.29
CA ARG A 41 15.83 16.56 -0.95
C ARG A 41 15.80 15.08 -0.58
N GLY A 42 14.87 14.67 0.28
CA GLY A 42 14.68 13.29 0.66
C GLY A 42 14.37 12.37 -0.52
N VAL A 43 13.56 12.82 -1.50
CA VAL A 43 13.29 12.05 -2.72
C VAL A 43 14.56 11.81 -3.54
N ARG A 44 15.52 12.74 -3.54
CA ARG A 44 16.81 12.59 -4.24
C ARG A 44 17.80 11.72 -3.48
N GLU A 45 17.94 11.93 -2.17
CA GLU A 45 18.95 11.25 -1.35
C GLU A 45 18.48 9.86 -0.91
N GLU A 46 17.26 9.74 -0.38
CA GLU A 46 16.75 8.50 0.22
C GLU A 46 15.32 8.19 -0.26
N ARG A 47 15.17 8.12 -1.59
CA ARG A 47 13.89 7.96 -2.30
C ARG A 47 12.95 6.92 -1.70
N ARG A 48 13.47 5.74 -1.35
CA ARG A 48 12.65 4.62 -0.87
C ARG A 48 12.02 4.93 0.50
N LYS A 49 12.76 5.59 1.38
CA LYS A 49 12.28 5.97 2.72
C LYS A 49 11.34 7.16 2.62
N THR A 50 11.68 8.16 1.81
CA THR A 50 10.82 9.34 1.62
C THR A 50 9.49 9.00 0.95
N LEU A 51 9.48 8.08 -0.02
CA LEU A 51 8.24 7.59 -0.64
C LEU A 51 7.47 6.57 0.22
N SER A 52 8.07 6.06 1.30
CA SER A 52 7.38 5.11 2.19
C SER A 52 6.27 5.75 3.02
N SER A 53 6.14 7.07 3.03
CA SER A 53 5.03 7.79 3.67
C SER A 53 3.69 7.58 2.94
N PHE A 54 3.74 7.33 1.63
CA PHE A 54 2.58 7.12 0.77
C PHE A 54 1.97 5.72 0.98
N GLN A 55 0.66 5.66 1.19
CA GLN A 55 -0.01 4.41 1.52
C GLN A 55 -0.02 3.44 0.34
N THR A 56 -0.17 3.93 -0.88
CA THR A 56 -0.13 3.12 -2.10
C THR A 56 1.24 2.47 -2.31
N VAL A 57 2.33 3.13 -1.91
CA VAL A 57 3.69 2.59 -1.96
C VAL A 57 3.84 1.43 -0.97
N LYS A 58 3.33 1.59 0.26
CA LYS A 58 3.30 0.49 1.25
C LYS A 58 2.50 -0.70 0.75
N ASP A 59 1.32 -0.45 0.20
CA ASP A 59 0.42 -1.49 -0.30
C ASP A 59 1.08 -2.24 -1.47
N SER A 60 1.76 -1.54 -2.38
CA SER A 60 2.49 -2.14 -3.50
C SER A 60 3.65 -3.03 -3.04
N LEU A 61 4.39 -2.61 -2.01
CA LEU A 61 5.46 -3.43 -1.43
C LEU A 61 4.90 -4.69 -0.77
N ALA A 62 3.81 -4.55 -0.01
CA ALA A 62 3.13 -5.68 0.63
C ALA A 62 2.56 -6.66 -0.40
N ASP A 63 2.03 -6.16 -1.52
CA ASP A 63 1.52 -7.00 -2.60
C ASP A 63 2.65 -7.77 -3.29
N ARG A 64 3.78 -7.10 -3.56
CA ARG A 64 4.98 -7.76 -4.10
C ARG A 64 5.49 -8.86 -3.17
N GLU A 65 5.50 -8.66 -1.85
CA GLU A 65 5.83 -9.71 -0.89
C GLU A 65 4.83 -10.87 -0.91
N ARG A 66 3.53 -10.59 -0.99
CA ARG A 66 2.49 -11.63 -1.09
C ARG A 66 2.68 -12.46 -2.34
N ILE A 67 2.91 -11.82 -3.49
CA ILE A 67 3.17 -12.49 -4.77
C ILE A 67 4.45 -13.32 -4.70
N GLN A 68 5.52 -12.83 -4.07
CA GLN A 68 6.74 -13.63 -3.88
C GLN A 68 6.49 -14.85 -2.99
N LYS A 69 5.74 -14.69 -1.90
CA LYS A 69 5.37 -15.80 -1.00
C LYS A 69 4.48 -16.82 -1.70
N SER A 70 3.51 -16.39 -2.52
CA SER A 70 2.65 -17.30 -3.29
C SER A 70 3.43 -18.03 -4.37
N LYS A 71 4.33 -17.36 -5.09
CA LYS A 71 5.24 -17.98 -6.08
C LYS A 71 6.12 -19.05 -5.43
N LYS A 72 6.77 -18.74 -4.30
CA LYS A 72 7.58 -19.72 -3.54
C LYS A 72 6.79 -20.93 -3.06
N ARG A 73 5.51 -20.73 -2.71
CA ARG A 73 4.62 -21.81 -2.28
C ARG A 73 4.16 -22.69 -3.46
N SER A 74 3.93 -22.09 -4.63
CA SER A 74 3.58 -22.79 -5.86
C SER A 74 4.73 -23.58 -6.48
N GLN A 75 5.99 -23.17 -6.25
CA GLN A 75 7.17 -23.92 -6.70
C GLN A 75 7.57 -25.07 -5.76
N ARG A 76 6.96 -25.16 -4.58
CA ARG A 76 7.20 -26.22 -3.58
C ARG A 76 6.09 -27.27 -3.52
N SER A 77 5.04 -27.14 -4.33
CA SER A 77 3.99 -28.14 -4.52
C SER A 77 4.19 -28.86 -5.83
#